data_AF-A0AAE5X302-F1
#
_entry.id   AF-A0AAE5X302-F1
#
_cell.length_a   1.000
_cell.length_b   1.000
_cell.length_c   1.000
_cell.angle_alpha   90.00
_cell.angle_beta   90.00
_cell.angle_gamma   90.00
#
_symmetry.space_group_name_H-M   'P 1'
#
loop_
_entity.id
_entity.type
_entity.pdbx_description
1 polymer ?
#
loop_
_entity_poly.entity_id
_entity_poly.type
_entity_poly.pdbx_seq_one_letter_code
_entity_poly.pdbx_strand_id
1 'polypeptide(L)'
;MRENVIGRANVEDTPELKAYYKDLEKYEAGALWTVANKIEPWAPQSASVPVLWRYKDLREHVLRSVELVSPEKAGRRVIYLNNPGRRDVSAAVGWLYSGLQVMHPGEVATAHAHSASALRFIMEGAGAYTVVDGHKMTLGARDFVLTPNGTWHEHGVEGNGSVCIWQDGLDIPLVNALEANFFVVHPKLQQEPSFYPVDDMTKTWGNPGLRPAGSKWSKGYSPMFKYEWEPTYESLQKYAAATDGSPYDGTLMNYVNPITGGHVMQTIGASMQMLRPGEKTKSHRHTGSFLYQVAKGHGYSIIGGKRLDWEERDIFCVPSWAWHEHGNASASEDACLFCFNDLPVIEGLGLYREEAYGDNGGYQSVAA
;
A
#
# COMPACT_ATOMS: atom_id res chain seq x y z
N MET A 1 -17.98 12.47 -23.74
CA MET A 1 -19.35 13.01 -23.89
C MET A 1 -19.21 14.49 -24.23
N ARG A 2 -20.10 15.02 -25.07
CA ARG A 2 -20.15 16.46 -25.37
C ARG A 2 -20.55 17.21 -24.10
N GLU A 3 -19.95 18.37 -23.87
CA GLU A 3 -20.25 19.23 -22.70
C GLU A 3 -20.56 20.64 -23.18
N ASN A 4 -21.66 21.24 -22.70
CA ASN A 4 -22.03 22.62 -23.03
C ASN A 4 -21.35 23.63 -22.10
N VAL A 5 -20.03 23.50 -21.96
CA VAL A 5 -19.18 24.39 -21.16
C VAL A 5 -18.13 24.99 -22.08
N ILE A 6 -17.99 26.31 -22.08
CA ILE A 6 -16.99 27.00 -22.90
C ILE A 6 -15.59 26.44 -22.59
N GLY A 7 -14.83 26.10 -23.63
CA GLY A 7 -13.52 25.46 -23.52
C GLY A 7 -13.53 23.93 -23.48
N ARG A 8 -14.72 23.29 -23.42
CA ARG A 8 -14.86 21.83 -23.54
C ARG A 8 -15.25 21.42 -24.95
N ALA A 9 -14.88 20.20 -25.33
CA ALA A 9 -15.21 19.69 -26.65
C ALA A 9 -16.73 19.47 -26.78
N ASN A 10 -17.31 20.10 -27.80
CA ASN A 10 -18.74 20.01 -28.14
C ASN A 10 -18.95 19.96 -29.67
N VAL A 11 -18.03 19.29 -30.38
CA VAL A 11 -18.10 19.17 -31.84
C VAL A 11 -19.15 18.13 -32.22
N GLU A 12 -20.04 18.49 -33.15
CA GLU A 12 -21.01 17.55 -33.71
C GLU A 12 -20.42 16.76 -34.88
N ASP A 13 -20.69 15.45 -34.92
CA ASP A 13 -20.19 14.62 -36.00
C ASP A 13 -20.99 14.84 -37.29
N THR A 14 -20.39 15.52 -38.26
CA THR A 14 -20.90 15.58 -39.64
C THR A 14 -20.30 14.45 -40.49
N PRO A 15 -20.91 14.08 -41.63
CA PRO A 15 -20.32 13.12 -42.57
C PRO A 15 -18.89 13.47 -42.99
N GLU A 16 -18.62 14.76 -43.21
CA GLU A 16 -17.29 15.28 -43.59
C GLU A 16 -16.29 15.11 -42.46
N LEU A 17 -16.68 15.39 -41.20
CA LEU A 17 -15.82 15.17 -40.04
C LEU A 17 -15.51 13.69 -39.83
N LYS A 18 -16.48 12.80 -40.04
CA LYS A 18 -16.24 11.35 -39.96
C LYS A 18 -15.27 10.87 -41.05
N ALA A 19 -15.40 11.37 -42.27
CA ALA A 19 -14.46 11.09 -43.35
C ALA A 19 -13.05 11.62 -43.01
N TYR A 20 -12.96 12.83 -42.47
CA TYR A 20 -11.71 13.42 -42.00
C TYR A 20 -11.05 12.58 -40.90
N TYR A 21 -11.81 12.10 -39.90
CA TYR A 21 -11.27 11.22 -38.86
C TYR A 21 -10.70 9.92 -39.45
N LYS A 22 -11.41 9.32 -40.41
CA LYS A 22 -10.93 8.12 -41.11
C LYS A 22 -9.67 8.39 -41.95
N ASP A 23 -9.52 9.60 -42.48
CA ASP A 23 -8.28 9.99 -43.17
C ASP A 23 -7.11 10.17 -42.20
N LEU A 24 -7.34 10.66 -40.97
CA LEU A 24 -6.31 10.76 -39.93
C LEU A 24 -5.79 9.38 -39.49
N GLU A 25 -6.64 8.35 -39.47
CA GLU A 25 -6.25 6.97 -39.14
C GLU A 25 -5.12 6.46 -40.06
N LYS A 26 -5.05 6.91 -41.33
CA LYS A 26 -3.97 6.53 -42.26
C LYS A 26 -2.58 7.02 -41.84
N TYR A 27 -2.54 7.96 -40.91
CA TYR A 27 -1.32 8.57 -40.38
C TYR A 27 -1.11 8.21 -38.90
N GLU A 28 -1.88 7.26 -38.36
CA GLU A 28 -1.89 6.94 -36.92
C GLU A 28 -2.16 8.19 -36.05
N ALA A 29 -3.01 9.10 -36.57
CA ALA A 29 -3.37 10.35 -35.92
C ALA A 29 -4.87 10.36 -35.54
N GLY A 30 -5.21 11.15 -34.53
CA GLY A 30 -6.60 11.33 -34.09
C GLY A 30 -6.89 12.79 -33.77
N ALA A 31 -8.16 13.19 -33.89
CA ALA A 31 -8.61 14.52 -33.54
C ALA A 31 -8.88 14.64 -32.04
N LEU A 32 -8.13 15.49 -31.32
CA LEU A 32 -8.22 15.64 -29.86
C LEU A 32 -9.65 15.92 -29.37
N TRP A 33 -10.42 16.76 -30.07
CA TRP A 33 -11.80 17.12 -29.67
C TRP A 33 -12.78 15.94 -29.66
N THR A 34 -12.40 14.79 -30.23
CA THR A 34 -13.21 13.56 -30.16
C THR A 34 -13.05 12.84 -28.80
N VAL A 35 -11.97 13.12 -28.07
CA VAL A 35 -11.62 12.44 -26.80
C VAL A 35 -11.31 13.38 -25.64
N ALA A 36 -11.11 14.69 -25.89
CA ALA A 36 -10.60 15.67 -24.92
C ALA A 36 -11.28 15.58 -23.55
N ASN A 37 -12.63 15.60 -23.54
CA ASN A 37 -13.37 15.59 -22.28
C ASN A 37 -13.18 14.30 -21.45
N LYS A 38 -12.83 13.18 -22.10
CA LYS A 38 -12.56 11.90 -21.45
C LYS A 38 -11.14 11.84 -20.88
N ILE A 39 -10.15 12.42 -21.57
CA ILE A 39 -8.74 12.31 -21.18
C ILE A 39 -8.28 13.45 -20.26
N GLU A 40 -8.98 14.59 -20.28
CA GLU A 40 -8.81 15.71 -19.36
C GLU A 40 -10.10 15.90 -18.55
N PRO A 41 -10.35 15.07 -17.53
CA PRO A 41 -11.54 15.19 -16.69
C PRO A 41 -11.44 16.39 -15.74
N TRP A 42 -12.58 16.88 -15.24
CA TRP A 42 -12.64 17.96 -14.25
C TRP A 42 -11.94 17.62 -12.91
N ALA A 43 -11.91 16.34 -12.58
CA ALA A 43 -11.25 15.80 -11.41
C ALA A 43 -10.80 14.36 -11.70
N PRO A 44 -9.82 13.81 -10.96
CA PRO A 44 -9.36 12.44 -11.13
C PRO A 44 -10.53 11.43 -11.08
N GLN A 45 -10.54 10.49 -12.02
CA GLN A 45 -11.51 9.41 -12.09
C GLN A 45 -10.77 8.08 -11.96
N SER A 46 -10.70 7.55 -10.74
CA SER A 46 -10.08 6.25 -10.53
C SER A 46 -10.94 5.14 -11.12
N ALA A 47 -10.33 4.19 -11.84
CA ALA A 47 -11.02 2.96 -12.22
C ALA A 47 -11.08 1.96 -11.07
N SER A 48 -10.20 2.08 -10.07
CA SER A 48 -10.28 1.24 -8.87
C SER A 48 -11.55 1.55 -8.09
N VAL A 49 -12.19 0.51 -7.58
CA VAL A 49 -13.38 0.64 -6.72
C VAL A 49 -13.04 0.28 -5.26
N PRO A 50 -13.80 0.76 -4.27
CA PRO A 50 -13.61 0.36 -2.88
C PRO A 50 -13.94 -1.13 -2.67
N VAL A 51 -12.97 -1.87 -2.14
CA VAL A 51 -13.08 -3.30 -1.85
C VAL A 51 -12.64 -3.58 -0.42
N LEU A 52 -13.35 -4.51 0.23
CA LEU A 52 -12.97 -5.14 1.49
C LEU A 52 -12.65 -6.61 1.20
N TRP A 53 -11.45 -7.03 1.57
CA TRP A 53 -11.00 -8.42 1.55
C TRP A 53 -10.98 -8.92 2.99
N ARG A 54 -11.97 -9.73 3.34
CA ARG A 54 -12.09 -10.29 4.68
C ARG A 54 -11.03 -11.36 4.90
N TYR A 55 -10.23 -11.22 5.95
CA TYR A 55 -9.17 -12.17 6.23
C TYR A 55 -9.71 -13.56 6.53
N LYS A 56 -10.80 -13.64 7.32
CA LYS A 56 -11.46 -14.92 7.63
C LYS A 56 -11.93 -15.68 6.38
N ASP A 57 -12.30 -14.98 5.32
CA ASP A 57 -12.77 -15.60 4.08
C ASP A 57 -11.59 -16.09 3.23
N LEU A 58 -10.42 -15.42 3.32
CA LEU A 58 -9.24 -15.74 2.51
C LEU A 58 -8.26 -16.71 3.20
N ARG A 59 -8.19 -16.71 4.53
CA ARG A 59 -7.15 -17.42 5.30
C ARG A 59 -7.04 -18.90 4.92
N GLU A 60 -8.17 -19.62 4.85
CA GLU A 60 -8.16 -21.05 4.51
C GLU A 60 -7.74 -21.29 3.05
N HIS A 61 -8.07 -20.38 2.13
CA HIS A 61 -7.58 -20.46 0.75
C HIS A 61 -6.07 -20.23 0.65
N VAL A 62 -5.54 -19.29 1.44
CA VAL A 62 -4.10 -19.04 1.54
C VAL A 62 -3.38 -20.28 2.08
N LEU A 63 -3.87 -20.87 3.17
CA LEU A 63 -3.29 -22.08 3.76
C LEU A 63 -3.33 -23.27 2.79
N ARG A 64 -4.47 -23.48 2.12
CA ARG A 64 -4.63 -24.56 1.14
C ARG A 64 -3.67 -24.43 -0.05
N SER A 65 -3.21 -23.22 -0.38
CA SER A 65 -2.29 -23.02 -1.50
C SER A 65 -0.99 -23.83 -1.36
N VAL A 66 -0.55 -24.10 -0.11
CA VAL A 66 0.67 -24.85 0.18
C VAL A 66 0.61 -26.27 -0.34
N GLU A 67 -0.54 -26.93 -0.19
CA GLU A 67 -0.75 -28.32 -0.61
C GLU A 67 -0.81 -28.46 -2.14
N LEU A 68 -1.16 -27.38 -2.83
CA LEU A 68 -1.45 -27.39 -4.26
C LEU A 68 -0.27 -26.91 -5.12
N VAL A 69 0.61 -26.07 -4.57
CA VAL A 69 1.68 -25.43 -5.33
C VAL A 69 2.99 -25.50 -4.54
N SER A 70 3.99 -26.18 -5.12
CA SER A 70 5.32 -26.24 -4.51
C SER A 70 6.05 -24.89 -4.67
N PRO A 71 6.85 -24.45 -3.68
CA PRO A 71 7.58 -23.18 -3.74
C PRO A 71 8.46 -23.04 -4.98
N GLU A 72 9.09 -24.12 -5.43
CA GLU A 72 10.04 -24.13 -6.55
C GLU A 72 9.37 -23.81 -7.89
N LYS A 73 8.08 -24.16 -8.05
CA LYS A 73 7.32 -23.90 -9.28
C LYS A 73 6.57 -22.56 -9.25
N ALA A 74 6.28 -22.04 -8.07
CA ALA A 74 5.47 -20.83 -7.91
C ALA A 74 6.26 -19.53 -8.13
N GLY A 75 7.58 -19.54 -7.90
CA GLY A 75 8.38 -18.32 -7.72
C GLY A 75 8.05 -17.63 -6.40
N ARG A 76 6.79 -17.23 -6.20
CA ARG A 76 6.20 -16.83 -4.91
C ARG A 76 4.77 -17.36 -4.81
N ARG A 77 4.47 -18.11 -3.74
CA ARG A 77 3.13 -18.68 -3.49
C ARG A 77 2.21 -17.64 -2.82
N VAL A 78 1.55 -16.81 -3.62
CA VAL A 78 0.78 -15.64 -3.17
C VAL A 78 -0.66 -15.70 -3.70
N ILE A 79 -1.63 -15.38 -2.84
CA ILE A 79 -3.01 -15.07 -3.25
C ILE A 79 -3.13 -13.54 -3.38
N TYR A 80 -3.14 -13.03 -4.61
CA TYR A 80 -3.16 -11.59 -4.85
C TYR A 80 -4.57 -10.99 -4.75
N LEU A 81 -4.66 -9.75 -4.27
CA LEU A 81 -5.90 -9.01 -4.07
C LEU A 81 -6.26 -8.26 -5.35
N ASN A 82 -7.25 -8.76 -6.08
CA ASN A 82 -7.56 -8.26 -7.42
C ASN A 82 -8.76 -7.29 -7.42
N ASN A 83 -8.51 -6.00 -7.62
CA ASN A 83 -9.58 -5.00 -7.69
C ASN A 83 -10.45 -5.22 -8.94
N PRO A 84 -11.79 -5.26 -8.84
CA PRO A 84 -12.66 -5.43 -10.00
C PRO A 84 -12.40 -4.42 -11.13
N GLY A 85 -11.99 -3.20 -10.79
CA GLY A 85 -11.68 -2.14 -11.76
C GLY A 85 -10.22 -2.08 -12.22
N ARG A 86 -9.36 -3.02 -11.80
CA ARG A 86 -7.92 -3.10 -12.18
C ARG A 86 -7.44 -4.52 -12.51
N ARG A 87 -8.35 -5.41 -12.92
CA ARG A 87 -8.00 -6.80 -13.25
C ARG A 87 -7.00 -6.93 -14.38
N ASP A 88 -6.99 -5.96 -15.29
CA ASP A 88 -6.06 -5.84 -16.42
C ASP A 88 -4.60 -5.77 -15.99
N VAL A 89 -4.32 -5.21 -14.81
CA VAL A 89 -2.96 -5.00 -14.29
C VAL A 89 -2.72 -5.68 -12.95
N SER A 90 -3.65 -6.51 -12.49
CA SER A 90 -3.59 -7.25 -11.22
C SER A 90 -3.28 -6.35 -10.00
N ALA A 91 -3.80 -5.13 -9.99
CA ALA A 91 -3.62 -4.19 -8.88
C ALA A 91 -4.75 -4.32 -7.84
N ALA A 92 -4.41 -4.05 -6.58
CA ALA A 92 -5.37 -3.99 -5.48
C ALA A 92 -6.02 -2.60 -5.37
N VAL A 93 -5.27 -1.54 -5.65
CA VAL A 93 -5.79 -0.17 -5.77
C VAL A 93 -4.82 0.71 -6.56
N GLY A 94 -5.31 1.59 -7.42
CA GLY A 94 -4.46 2.45 -8.25
C GLY A 94 -3.43 1.62 -9.01
N TRP A 95 -2.16 1.87 -8.70
CA TRP A 95 -1.00 1.13 -9.21
C TRP A 95 -0.24 0.33 -8.13
N LEU A 96 -0.90 0.05 -7.01
CA LEU A 96 -0.38 -0.78 -5.93
C LEU A 96 -0.90 -2.22 -6.05
N TYR A 97 0.03 -3.16 -6.00
CA TYR A 97 -0.22 -4.58 -5.84
C TYR A 97 -0.30 -4.93 -4.35
N SER A 98 -1.16 -5.89 -4.01
CA SER A 98 -1.10 -6.53 -2.71
C SER A 98 -1.47 -8.01 -2.79
N GLY A 99 -0.92 -8.82 -1.90
CA GLY A 99 -1.24 -10.24 -1.82
C GLY A 99 -0.95 -10.84 -0.46
N LEU A 100 -1.58 -11.98 -0.19
CA LEU A 100 -1.36 -12.77 1.02
C LEU A 100 -0.45 -13.95 0.68
N GLN A 101 0.65 -14.07 1.42
CA GLN A 101 1.60 -15.17 1.27
C GLN A 101 1.70 -15.95 2.58
N VAL A 102 1.98 -17.24 2.44
CA VAL A 102 2.15 -18.17 3.56
C VAL A 102 3.46 -18.94 3.45
N MET A 103 4.14 -19.10 4.59
CA MET A 103 5.24 -20.04 4.77
C MET A 103 5.09 -20.87 6.04
N HIS A 104 5.52 -22.14 5.95
CA HIS A 104 5.68 -23.04 7.08
C HIS A 104 7.04 -22.85 7.77
N PRO A 105 7.18 -23.30 9.04
CA PRO A 105 8.45 -23.32 9.74
C PRO A 105 9.55 -24.01 8.91
N GLY A 106 10.70 -23.36 8.78
CA GLY A 106 11.85 -23.84 8.01
C GLY A 106 11.77 -23.59 6.51
N GLU A 107 10.66 -23.09 5.96
CA GLU A 107 10.60 -22.69 4.55
C GLU A 107 11.38 -21.39 4.32
N VAL A 108 12.08 -21.32 3.19
CA VAL A 108 12.84 -20.16 2.73
C VAL A 108 12.61 -19.96 1.24
N ALA A 109 12.24 -18.74 0.83
CA ALA A 109 12.20 -18.34 -0.58
C ALA A 109 13.59 -17.92 -1.06
N THR A 110 13.86 -18.14 -2.35
CA THR A 110 15.14 -17.79 -2.95
C THR A 110 15.36 -16.28 -3.03
N ALA A 111 16.61 -15.86 -2.85
CA ALA A 111 17.02 -14.47 -2.99
C ALA A 111 16.90 -13.97 -4.42
N HIS A 112 16.34 -12.78 -4.57
CA HIS A 112 16.23 -12.08 -5.85
C HIS A 112 16.17 -10.57 -5.64
N ALA A 113 16.27 -9.81 -6.72
CA ALA A 113 16.13 -8.36 -6.72
C ALA A 113 15.25 -7.94 -7.89
N HIS A 114 14.49 -6.86 -7.69
CA HIS A 114 13.66 -6.26 -8.73
C HIS A 114 13.54 -4.74 -8.56
N SER A 115 13.18 -4.05 -9.65
CA SER A 115 12.95 -2.60 -9.62
C SER A 115 11.77 -2.19 -8.75
N ALA A 116 10.76 -3.06 -8.64
CA ALA A 116 9.62 -2.81 -7.77
C ALA A 116 10.08 -2.69 -6.31
N SER A 117 9.59 -1.69 -5.60
CA SER A 117 9.72 -1.59 -4.15
C SER A 117 8.64 -2.44 -3.49
N ALA A 118 8.95 -2.99 -2.32
CA ALA A 118 7.97 -3.75 -1.56
C ALA A 118 8.08 -3.49 -0.06
N LEU A 119 6.95 -3.69 0.61
CA LEU A 119 6.88 -3.91 2.04
C LEU A 119 6.11 -5.18 2.33
N ARG A 120 6.30 -5.69 3.54
CA ARG A 120 5.66 -6.91 4.01
C ARG A 120 5.24 -6.77 5.45
N PHE A 121 3.93 -6.81 5.69
CA PHE A 121 3.30 -6.65 6.99
C PHE A 121 2.84 -8.00 7.54
N ILE A 122 3.36 -8.42 8.70
CA ILE A 122 3.04 -9.72 9.28
C ILE A 122 1.66 -9.69 9.93
N MET A 123 0.78 -10.60 9.56
CA MET A 123 -0.61 -10.64 10.06
C MET A 123 -0.81 -11.75 11.10
N GLU A 124 -0.15 -12.89 10.89
CA GLU A 124 -0.28 -14.09 11.73
C GLU A 124 1.05 -14.85 11.77
N GLY A 125 1.36 -15.43 12.92
CA GLY A 125 2.49 -16.34 13.11
C GLY A 125 3.68 -15.74 13.86
N ALA A 126 4.69 -16.58 14.09
CA ALA A 126 5.92 -16.23 14.79
C ALA A 126 7.14 -16.85 14.10
N GLY A 127 8.28 -16.16 14.16
CA GLY A 127 9.54 -16.62 13.58
C GLY A 127 9.75 -16.24 12.12
N ALA A 128 8.94 -15.35 11.56
CA ALA A 128 9.19 -14.79 10.23
C ALA A 128 10.49 -13.98 10.23
N TYR A 129 11.21 -14.02 9.12
CA TYR A 129 12.37 -13.15 8.89
C TYR A 129 12.48 -12.75 7.42
N THR A 130 13.22 -11.68 7.18
CA THR A 130 13.64 -11.26 5.85
C THR A 130 15.10 -10.86 5.88
N VAL A 131 15.85 -11.20 4.84
CA VAL A 131 17.23 -10.72 4.66
C VAL A 131 17.25 -9.73 3.51
N VAL A 132 17.78 -8.52 3.72
CA VAL A 132 17.91 -7.48 2.68
C VAL A 132 19.35 -7.03 2.57
N ASP A 133 20.00 -7.25 1.42
CA ASP A 133 21.43 -6.98 1.19
C ASP A 133 22.33 -7.50 2.32
N GLY A 134 22.00 -8.68 2.84
CA GLY A 134 22.69 -9.34 3.96
C GLY A 134 22.23 -8.92 5.35
N HIS A 135 21.36 -7.92 5.52
CA HIS A 135 20.81 -7.53 6.82
C HIS A 135 19.62 -8.42 7.17
N LYS A 136 19.70 -9.21 8.24
CA LYS A 136 18.62 -10.13 8.67
C LYS A 136 17.72 -9.44 9.70
N MET A 137 16.45 -9.28 9.37
CA MET A 137 15.40 -8.73 10.24
C MET A 137 14.43 -9.84 10.67
N THR A 138 14.24 -10.01 11.98
CA THR A 138 13.16 -10.85 12.54
C THR A 138 11.84 -10.07 12.55
N LEU A 139 10.71 -10.75 12.42
CA LEU A 139 9.40 -10.09 12.32
C LEU A 139 8.35 -10.80 13.18
N GLY A 140 7.73 -10.04 14.09
CA GLY A 140 6.55 -10.44 14.85
C GLY A 140 5.25 -10.01 14.19
N ALA A 141 4.11 -10.39 14.77
CA ALA A 141 2.81 -9.93 14.29
C ALA A 141 2.72 -8.40 14.35
N ARG A 142 2.17 -7.79 13.29
CA ARG A 142 2.02 -6.35 13.07
C ARG A 142 3.33 -5.57 12.82
N ASP A 143 4.48 -6.24 12.83
CA ASP A 143 5.70 -5.66 12.28
C ASP A 143 5.60 -5.60 10.76
N PHE A 144 6.34 -4.67 10.15
CA PHE A 144 6.62 -4.75 8.72
C PHE A 144 8.08 -4.51 8.37
N VAL A 145 8.47 -5.07 7.23
CA VAL A 145 9.80 -4.92 6.64
C VAL A 145 9.72 -4.28 5.27
N LEU A 146 10.74 -3.51 4.91
CA LEU A 146 10.97 -2.98 3.57
C LEU A 146 11.90 -3.89 2.79
N THR A 147 11.62 -4.09 1.51
CA THR A 147 12.60 -4.60 0.52
C THR A 147 12.62 -3.60 -0.65
N PRO A 148 13.40 -2.51 -0.52
CA PRO A 148 13.39 -1.41 -1.49
C PRO A 148 13.90 -1.80 -2.87
N ASN A 149 13.59 -0.98 -3.88
CA ASN A 149 14.05 -1.12 -5.26
C ASN A 149 15.54 -1.56 -5.35
N GLY A 150 15.76 -2.66 -6.06
CA GLY A 150 17.08 -3.16 -6.45
C GLY A 150 17.85 -3.88 -5.34
N THR A 151 17.28 -4.02 -4.14
CA THR A 151 17.92 -4.75 -3.04
C THR A 151 17.75 -6.26 -3.22
N TRP A 152 18.79 -7.03 -2.91
CA TRP A 152 18.68 -8.47 -2.78
C TRP A 152 17.84 -8.80 -1.57
N HIS A 153 16.77 -9.56 -1.75
CA HIS A 153 15.94 -9.96 -0.64
C HIS A 153 15.47 -11.41 -0.74
N GLU A 154 15.35 -12.02 0.43
CA GLU A 154 14.79 -13.35 0.65
C GLU A 154 13.97 -13.36 1.93
N HIS A 155 13.12 -14.37 2.05
CA HIS A 155 12.18 -14.48 3.15
C HIS A 155 12.12 -15.90 3.67
N GLY A 156 11.88 -16.05 4.96
CA GLY A 156 11.68 -17.36 5.55
C GLY A 156 10.94 -17.32 6.87
N VAL A 157 10.76 -18.52 7.43
CA VAL A 157 10.30 -18.73 8.79
C VAL A 157 11.32 -19.63 9.48
N GLU A 158 11.77 -19.25 10.67
CA GLU A 158 12.69 -20.06 11.47
C GLU A 158 12.11 -21.47 11.71
N GLY A 159 12.98 -22.48 11.81
CA GLY A 159 12.56 -23.87 11.98
C GLY A 159 11.76 -24.13 13.27
N ASN A 160 11.92 -23.29 14.29
CA ASN A 160 11.15 -23.31 15.54
C ASN A 160 9.98 -22.31 15.56
N GLY A 161 9.68 -21.66 14.43
CA GLY A 161 8.56 -20.73 14.28
C GLY A 161 7.21 -21.45 14.12
N SER A 162 6.18 -20.68 13.74
CA SER A 162 4.87 -21.18 13.35
C SER A 162 4.57 -20.86 11.89
N VAL A 163 3.48 -21.41 11.35
CA VAL A 163 2.98 -20.96 10.05
C VAL A 163 2.76 -19.44 10.12
N CYS A 164 3.36 -18.73 9.16
CA CYS A 164 3.27 -17.28 9.07
C CYS A 164 2.45 -16.89 7.85
N ILE A 165 1.53 -15.95 8.02
CA ILE A 165 0.80 -15.29 6.93
C ILE A 165 1.06 -13.79 7.02
N TRP A 166 1.43 -13.20 5.89
CA TRP A 166 1.67 -11.76 5.79
C TRP A 166 1.03 -11.20 4.53
N GLN A 167 0.85 -9.89 4.56
CA GLN A 167 0.47 -9.10 3.42
C GLN A 167 1.72 -8.51 2.77
N ASP A 168 1.90 -8.77 1.49
CA ASP A 168 2.84 -8.06 0.65
C ASP A 168 2.17 -6.82 0.04
N GLY A 169 2.89 -5.71 -0.03
CA GLY A 169 2.50 -4.47 -0.71
C GLY A 169 3.60 -4.03 -1.66
N LEU A 170 3.31 -3.91 -2.95
CA LEU A 170 4.29 -3.61 -3.99
C LEU A 170 3.79 -2.56 -4.99
N ASP A 171 4.72 -1.90 -5.68
CA ASP A 171 4.45 -0.97 -6.77
C ASP A 171 4.64 -1.63 -8.16
N ILE A 172 4.57 -2.97 -8.27
CA ILE A 172 4.72 -3.71 -9.54
C ILE A 172 3.87 -3.09 -10.67
N PRO A 173 2.56 -2.81 -10.49
CA PRO A 173 1.75 -2.24 -11.55
C PRO A 173 2.26 -0.87 -12.02
N LEU A 174 2.73 -0.02 -11.09
CA LEU A 174 3.32 1.28 -11.42
C LEU A 174 4.60 1.12 -12.24
N VAL A 175 5.53 0.31 -11.76
CA VAL A 175 6.84 0.14 -12.40
C VAL A 175 6.70 -0.52 -13.79
N ASN A 176 5.74 -1.42 -13.96
CA ASN A 176 5.38 -1.98 -15.27
C ASN A 176 4.76 -0.92 -16.19
N ALA A 177 3.83 -0.11 -15.69
CA ALA A 177 3.21 0.96 -16.48
C ALA A 177 4.21 2.03 -16.93
N LEU A 178 5.29 2.23 -16.15
CA LEU A 178 6.42 3.09 -16.50
C LEU A 178 7.50 2.39 -17.33
N GLU A 179 7.29 1.12 -17.71
CA GLU A 179 8.23 0.31 -18.49
C GLU A 179 9.64 0.22 -17.86
N ALA A 180 9.71 0.24 -16.52
CA ALA A 180 10.96 0.35 -15.76
C ALA A 180 11.29 -0.89 -14.92
N ASN A 181 10.60 -2.01 -15.14
CA ASN A 181 10.74 -3.19 -14.30
C ASN A 181 11.91 -4.08 -14.74
N PHE A 182 12.79 -4.40 -13.79
CA PHE A 182 13.88 -5.35 -13.95
C PHE A 182 13.75 -6.44 -12.87
N PHE A 183 14.20 -7.64 -13.17
CA PHE A 183 14.20 -8.78 -12.24
C PHE A 183 15.47 -9.61 -12.43
N VAL A 184 16.07 -10.05 -11.32
CA VAL A 184 17.24 -10.93 -11.34
C VAL A 184 17.21 -11.87 -10.13
N VAL A 185 17.55 -13.14 -10.35
CA VAL A 185 17.70 -14.15 -9.28
C VAL A 185 19.14 -14.10 -8.77
N HIS A 186 19.33 -14.21 -7.45
CA HIS A 186 20.66 -14.19 -6.87
C HIS A 186 21.46 -15.43 -7.30
N PRO A 187 22.77 -15.31 -7.64
CA PRO A 187 23.59 -16.43 -8.11
C PRO A 187 23.71 -17.57 -7.11
N LYS A 188 23.63 -17.24 -5.82
CA LYS A 188 23.55 -18.19 -4.70
C LYS A 188 22.11 -18.14 -4.22
N LEU A 189 21.32 -19.18 -4.41
CA LEU A 189 19.86 -19.15 -4.17
C LEU A 189 19.44 -18.56 -2.81
N GLN A 190 20.34 -18.54 -1.82
CA GLN A 190 20.25 -17.77 -0.59
C GLN A 190 21.46 -16.84 -0.43
N GLN A 191 21.26 -15.71 0.25
CA GLN A 191 22.33 -14.82 0.67
C GLN A 191 23.25 -15.55 1.67
N GLU A 192 24.55 -15.35 1.54
CA GLU A 192 25.53 -15.95 2.48
C GLU A 192 25.26 -15.47 3.92
N PRO A 193 25.64 -16.25 4.95
CA PRO A 193 25.42 -15.89 6.35
C PRO A 193 25.79 -14.44 6.61
N SER A 194 24.82 -13.66 7.09
CA SER A 194 24.93 -12.22 7.21
C SER A 194 26.21 -11.83 7.97
N PHE A 195 27.06 -11.02 7.34
CA PHE A 195 28.19 -10.37 8.04
C PHE A 195 27.70 -9.42 9.16
N TYR A 196 26.40 -9.12 9.17
CA TYR A 196 25.74 -8.26 10.13
C TYR A 196 25.06 -9.06 11.26
N PRO A 197 25.02 -8.51 12.49
CA PRO A 197 24.17 -9.04 13.55
C PRO A 197 22.69 -9.06 13.14
N VAL A 198 21.91 -10.00 13.68
CA VAL A 198 20.45 -10.01 13.52
C VAL A 198 19.85 -8.72 14.07
N ASP A 199 18.88 -8.14 13.35
CA ASP A 199 18.20 -6.88 13.66
C ASP A 199 19.15 -5.69 13.81
N ASP A 200 20.29 -5.68 13.10
CA ASP A 200 21.25 -4.57 13.16
C ASP A 200 20.65 -3.24 12.69
N MET A 201 19.74 -3.28 11.70
CA MET A 201 19.15 -2.07 11.13
C MET A 201 18.24 -1.33 12.13
N THR A 202 17.45 -2.03 12.95
CA THR A 202 16.65 -1.37 14.02
C THR A 202 17.54 -0.89 15.15
N LYS A 203 18.55 -1.69 15.54
CA LYS A 203 19.53 -1.29 16.57
C LYS A 203 20.33 -0.04 16.20
N THR A 204 20.58 0.15 14.90
CA THR A 204 21.37 1.28 14.38
C THR A 204 20.50 2.51 14.12
N TRP A 205 19.33 2.32 13.50
CA TRP A 205 18.53 3.42 12.92
C TRP A 205 17.18 3.67 13.61
N GLY A 206 16.72 2.76 14.47
CA GLY A 206 15.46 2.86 15.19
C GLY A 206 15.51 3.66 16.49
N ASN A 207 16.60 4.41 16.74
CA ASN A 207 16.82 5.12 18.00
C ASN A 207 16.15 6.51 17.98
N PRO A 208 15.18 6.81 18.87
CA PRO A 208 14.47 8.08 18.87
C PRO A 208 15.41 9.29 19.05
N GLY A 209 15.43 10.19 18.05
CA GLY A 209 16.23 11.41 18.08
C GLY A 209 17.74 11.20 17.89
N LEU A 210 18.19 9.99 17.53
CA LEU A 210 19.61 9.65 17.41
C LEU A 210 19.93 9.04 16.04
N ARG A 211 21.14 9.32 15.54
CA ARG A 211 21.70 8.71 14.33
C ARG A 211 23.15 8.30 14.57
N PRO A 212 23.64 7.23 13.93
CA PRO A 212 25.06 6.87 13.98
C PRO A 212 25.94 7.99 13.40
N ALA A 213 26.88 8.49 14.20
CA ALA A 213 27.85 9.48 13.76
C ALA A 213 28.73 8.91 12.63
N GLY A 214 28.97 9.71 11.58
CA GLY A 214 29.82 9.31 10.45
C GLY A 214 29.23 8.25 9.51
N SER A 215 27.92 7.96 9.61
CA SER A 215 27.26 7.05 8.68
C SER A 215 27.37 7.52 7.22
N LYS A 216 27.51 6.57 6.31
CA LYS A 216 27.70 6.78 4.86
C LYS A 216 26.48 6.34 4.03
N TRP A 217 25.32 6.16 4.66
CA TRP A 217 24.11 5.75 3.93
C TRP A 217 23.72 6.79 2.89
N SER A 218 23.70 6.39 1.61
CA SER A 218 23.48 7.27 0.46
C SER A 218 22.33 6.82 -0.44
N LYS A 219 21.58 5.79 -0.04
CA LYS A 219 20.42 5.28 -0.77
C LYS A 219 19.23 6.23 -0.59
N GLY A 220 18.35 6.29 -1.60
CA GLY A 220 17.14 7.13 -1.57
C GLY A 220 16.04 6.61 -0.64
N TYR A 221 16.10 5.33 -0.25
CA TYR A 221 15.18 4.70 0.69
C TYR A 221 15.74 4.67 2.13
N SER A 222 14.84 4.37 3.08
CA SER A 222 15.17 4.28 4.51
C SER A 222 16.26 3.25 4.82
N PRO A 223 17.26 3.59 5.64
CA PRO A 223 18.15 2.58 6.25
C PRO A 223 17.47 1.79 7.37
N MET A 224 16.29 2.19 7.85
CA MET A 224 15.51 1.40 8.80
C MET A 224 14.60 0.48 8.01
N PHE A 225 14.99 -0.79 7.89
CA PHE A 225 14.25 -1.78 7.10
C PHE A 225 13.07 -2.40 7.84
N LYS A 226 13.15 -2.57 9.16
CA LYS A 226 12.06 -3.11 9.99
C LYS A 226 11.46 -2.01 10.85
N TYR A 227 10.13 -2.00 10.94
CA TYR A 227 9.36 -1.16 11.85
C TYR A 227 8.49 -2.04 12.73
N GLU A 228 8.62 -1.83 14.03
CA GLU A 228 8.06 -2.70 15.07
C GLU A 228 6.71 -2.20 15.56
N TRP A 229 5.80 -3.13 15.83
CA TRP A 229 4.46 -2.83 16.32
C TRP A 229 4.48 -2.14 17.68
N GLU A 230 5.15 -2.71 18.68
CA GLU A 230 5.09 -2.22 20.06
C GLU A 230 5.58 -0.77 20.20
N PRO A 231 6.76 -0.39 19.66
CA PRO A 231 7.21 1.01 19.70
C PRO A 231 6.26 1.96 18.94
N THR A 232 5.63 1.47 17.87
CA THR A 232 4.66 2.27 17.10
C THR A 232 3.39 2.51 17.92
N TYR A 233 2.81 1.46 18.50
CA TYR A 233 1.60 1.55 19.32
C TYR A 233 1.82 2.46 20.53
N GLU A 234 2.95 2.33 21.22
CA GLU A 234 3.33 3.24 22.31
C GLU A 234 3.42 4.71 21.84
N SER A 235 3.96 4.94 20.64
CA SER A 235 4.10 6.29 20.09
C SER A 235 2.74 6.91 19.77
N LEU A 236 1.79 6.12 19.25
CA LEU A 236 0.42 6.55 19.02
C LEU A 236 -0.30 6.87 20.34
N GLN A 237 -0.12 6.06 21.37
CA GLN A 237 -0.68 6.34 22.70
C GLN A 237 -0.12 7.65 23.28
N LYS A 238 1.19 7.86 23.19
CA LYS A 238 1.85 9.11 23.62
C LYS A 238 1.31 10.31 22.84
N TYR A 239 1.14 10.18 21.53
CA TYR A 239 0.62 11.25 20.69
C TYR A 239 -0.85 11.57 21.00
N ALA A 240 -1.70 10.55 21.16
CA ALA A 240 -3.11 10.71 21.51
C ALA A 240 -3.34 11.37 22.87
N ALA A 241 -2.38 11.27 23.80
CA ALA A 241 -2.44 11.96 25.09
C ALA A 241 -2.18 13.48 24.98
N ALA A 242 -1.60 13.94 23.86
CA ALA A 242 -1.22 15.34 23.65
C ALA A 242 -2.11 16.08 22.64
N THR A 243 -2.90 15.37 21.84
CA THR A 243 -3.75 15.95 20.78
C THR A 243 -4.91 15.04 20.43
N ASP A 244 -5.96 15.61 19.85
CA ASP A 244 -7.04 14.84 19.21
C ASP A 244 -6.62 14.24 17.86
N GLY A 245 -5.59 14.81 17.22
CA GLY A 245 -5.08 14.39 15.92
C GLY A 245 -5.77 15.08 14.74
N SER A 246 -5.76 14.42 13.58
CA SER A 246 -6.47 14.87 12.37
C SER A 246 -7.98 14.63 12.54
N PRO A 247 -8.85 15.57 12.14
CA PRO A 247 -10.28 15.31 12.13
C PRO A 247 -10.69 14.21 11.13
N TYR A 248 -9.81 13.87 10.17
CA TYR A 248 -10.09 12.89 9.11
C TYR A 248 -9.50 11.50 9.40
N ASP A 249 -8.45 11.45 10.23
CA ASP A 249 -7.67 10.22 10.47
C ASP A 249 -7.50 9.85 11.96
N GLY A 250 -7.93 10.73 12.88
CA GLY A 250 -7.66 10.60 14.30
C GLY A 250 -6.17 10.73 14.59
N THR A 251 -5.63 9.85 15.45
CA THR A 251 -4.22 9.88 15.83
C THR A 251 -3.39 9.13 14.79
N LEU A 252 -2.85 9.83 13.78
CA LEU A 252 -2.04 9.24 12.70
C LEU A 252 -0.57 9.64 12.81
N MET A 253 0.33 8.68 12.58
CA MET A 253 1.77 8.91 12.42
C MET A 253 2.30 8.23 11.16
N ASN A 254 3.17 8.93 10.44
CA ASN A 254 3.85 8.40 9.26
C ASN A 254 5.13 7.65 9.66
N TYR A 255 5.38 6.51 9.03
CA TYR A 255 6.71 5.90 9.06
C TYR A 255 7.65 6.72 8.15
N VAL A 256 8.89 6.92 8.61
CA VAL A 256 9.82 7.85 7.93
C VAL A 256 11.16 7.19 7.64
N ASN A 257 11.81 7.67 6.58
CA ASN A 257 13.25 7.50 6.41
C ASN A 257 13.96 8.36 7.47
N PRO A 258 14.67 7.76 8.45
CA PRO A 258 15.26 8.51 9.55
C PRO A 258 16.40 9.42 9.10
N ILE A 259 16.91 9.34 7.86
CA ILE A 259 17.91 10.27 7.31
C ILE A 259 17.25 11.58 6.86
N THR A 260 16.16 11.47 6.10
CA THR A 260 15.55 12.61 5.40
C THR A 260 14.32 13.15 6.13
N GLY A 261 13.69 12.36 6.99
CA GLY A 261 12.38 12.66 7.58
C GLY A 261 11.20 12.49 6.61
N GLY A 262 11.47 12.12 5.35
CA GLY A 262 10.44 11.85 4.34
C GLY A 262 9.98 10.40 4.34
N HIS A 263 9.29 9.98 3.28
CA HIS A 263 8.75 8.63 3.11
C HIS A 263 9.80 7.52 3.22
N VAL A 264 9.34 6.32 3.61
CA VAL A 264 10.19 5.14 3.80
C VAL A 264 10.87 4.66 2.51
N MET A 265 10.20 4.79 1.36
CA MET A 265 10.72 4.46 0.02
C MET A 265 10.28 5.53 -0.99
N GLN A 266 10.91 5.57 -2.15
CA GLN A 266 10.65 6.60 -3.17
C GLN A 266 9.28 6.48 -3.85
N THR A 267 8.63 5.32 -3.77
CA THR A 267 7.36 5.05 -4.46
C THR A 267 6.23 4.61 -3.52
N ILE A 268 6.56 4.13 -2.32
CA ILE A 268 5.59 3.66 -1.33
C ILE A 268 5.82 4.35 0.01
N GLY A 269 4.78 5.02 0.51
CA GLY A 269 4.69 5.56 1.85
C GLY A 269 3.96 4.59 2.77
N ALA A 270 4.12 4.77 4.08
CA ALA A 270 3.39 3.97 5.07
C ALA A 270 3.05 4.81 6.30
N SER A 271 1.94 4.48 6.95
CA SER A 271 1.47 5.12 8.19
C SER A 271 0.78 4.10 9.10
N MET A 272 0.63 4.50 10.36
CA MET A 272 -0.26 3.82 11.31
C MET A 272 -1.13 4.88 11.95
N GLN A 273 -2.43 4.60 12.04
CA GLN A 273 -3.37 5.46 12.78
C GLN A 273 -4.05 4.69 13.90
N MET A 274 -4.46 5.41 14.94
CA MET A 274 -5.24 4.91 16.06
C MET A 274 -6.52 5.73 16.20
N LEU A 275 -7.65 5.02 16.25
CA LEU A 275 -8.98 5.55 16.51
C LEU A 275 -9.37 5.20 17.96
N ARG A 276 -9.74 6.22 18.74
CA ARG A 276 -10.22 6.07 20.13
C ARG A 276 -11.52 5.27 20.18
N PRO A 277 -11.91 4.75 21.36
CA PRO A 277 -13.19 4.09 21.53
C PRO A 277 -14.35 4.97 21.03
N GLY A 278 -15.15 4.44 20.11
CA GLY A 278 -16.31 5.11 19.51
C GLY A 278 -15.98 6.28 18.56
N GLU A 279 -14.71 6.53 18.25
CA GLU A 279 -14.29 7.64 17.38
C GLU A 279 -14.85 7.47 15.97
N LYS A 280 -15.28 8.59 15.37
CA LYS A 280 -15.74 8.71 13.99
C LYS A 280 -15.08 9.90 13.35
N THR A 281 -14.25 9.65 12.34
CA THR A 281 -13.56 10.72 11.62
C THR A 281 -14.51 11.38 10.62
N LYS A 282 -14.18 12.60 10.22
CA LYS A 282 -14.84 13.29 9.11
C LYS A 282 -14.31 12.77 7.78
N SER A 283 -15.11 12.94 6.74
CA SER A 283 -14.74 12.58 5.39
C SER A 283 -13.84 13.62 4.73
N HIS A 284 -12.80 13.13 4.06
CA HIS A 284 -11.98 13.89 3.12
C HIS A 284 -11.70 13.05 1.87
N ARG A 285 -11.09 13.66 0.86
CA ARG A 285 -10.54 12.97 -0.30
C ARG A 285 -9.20 13.59 -0.65
N HIS A 286 -8.33 12.79 -1.23
CA HIS A 286 -7.04 13.25 -1.73
C HIS A 286 -6.63 12.48 -2.97
N THR A 287 -5.71 13.07 -3.75
CA THR A 287 -5.00 12.32 -4.79
C THR A 287 -4.04 11.33 -4.12
N GLY A 288 -4.05 10.10 -4.63
CA GLY A 288 -3.28 8.99 -4.10
C GLY A 288 -4.16 7.81 -3.70
N SER A 289 -3.61 6.61 -3.78
CA SER A 289 -4.30 5.35 -3.54
C SER A 289 -3.78 4.72 -2.26
N PHE A 290 -4.69 4.21 -1.42
CA PHE A 290 -4.36 3.76 -0.07
C PHE A 290 -4.89 2.36 0.15
N LEU A 291 -4.07 1.55 0.80
CA LEU A 291 -4.42 0.18 1.16
C LEU A 291 -4.23 0.02 2.67
N TYR A 292 -5.32 -0.29 3.35
CA TYR A 292 -5.40 -0.41 4.80
C TYR A 292 -5.41 -1.87 5.22
N GLN A 293 -4.72 -2.17 6.30
CA GLN A 293 -4.76 -3.44 7.02
C GLN A 293 -5.17 -3.14 8.46
N VAL A 294 -6.19 -3.84 8.96
CA VAL A 294 -6.66 -3.65 10.34
C VAL A 294 -5.69 -4.34 11.29
N ALA A 295 -4.75 -3.57 11.85
CA ALA A 295 -3.72 -4.10 12.73
C ALA A 295 -4.30 -4.53 14.08
N LYS A 296 -5.27 -3.78 14.61
CA LYS A 296 -5.95 -4.05 15.90
C LYS A 296 -7.39 -3.55 15.86
N GLY A 297 -8.31 -4.30 16.47
CA GLY A 297 -9.68 -3.84 16.74
C GLY A 297 -10.67 -4.13 15.60
N HIS A 298 -11.82 -3.45 15.62
CA HIS A 298 -12.89 -3.61 14.65
C HIS A 298 -13.69 -2.31 14.48
N GLY A 299 -14.34 -2.15 13.34
CA GLY A 299 -14.96 -0.88 12.99
C GLY A 299 -15.57 -0.88 11.60
N TYR A 300 -15.67 0.31 11.04
CA TYR A 300 -16.16 0.49 9.68
C TYR A 300 -15.47 1.66 8.99
N SER A 301 -15.49 1.64 7.67
CA SER A 301 -15.13 2.79 6.83
C SER A 301 -16.27 3.07 5.86
N ILE A 302 -16.53 4.33 5.53
CA ILE A 302 -17.44 4.68 4.44
C ILE A 302 -16.60 5.29 3.32
N ILE A 303 -16.61 4.66 2.14
CA ILE A 303 -15.76 5.05 1.01
C ILE A 303 -16.63 5.23 -0.22
N GLY A 304 -16.74 6.46 -0.72
CA GLY A 304 -17.63 6.80 -1.83
C GLY A 304 -19.09 6.42 -1.54
N GLY A 305 -19.55 6.63 -0.31
CA GLY A 305 -20.88 6.24 0.15
C GLY A 305 -21.08 4.75 0.44
N LYS A 306 -20.08 3.88 0.21
CA LYS A 306 -20.16 2.45 0.52
C LYS A 306 -19.59 2.16 1.90
N ARG A 307 -20.39 1.57 2.79
CA ARG A 307 -19.94 1.10 4.11
C ARG A 307 -19.20 -0.24 3.99
N LEU A 308 -18.04 -0.33 4.63
CA LEU A 308 -17.23 -1.53 4.77
C LEU A 308 -17.01 -1.81 6.26
N ASP A 309 -17.68 -2.81 6.82
CA ASP A 309 -17.49 -3.25 8.21
C ASP A 309 -16.32 -4.25 8.28
N TRP A 310 -15.26 -3.86 8.98
CA TRP A 310 -13.98 -4.56 9.04
C TRP A 310 -13.63 -5.02 10.46
N GLU A 311 -12.88 -6.11 10.55
CA GLU A 311 -12.33 -6.66 11.80
C GLU A 311 -10.81 -6.86 11.69
N GLU A 312 -10.15 -7.23 12.79
CA GLU A 312 -8.70 -7.41 12.82
C GLU A 312 -8.23 -8.34 11.68
N ARG A 313 -7.17 -7.92 10.99
CA ARG A 313 -6.56 -8.51 9.81
C ARG A 313 -7.29 -8.31 8.49
N ASP A 314 -8.50 -7.76 8.48
CA ASP A 314 -9.14 -7.39 7.22
C ASP A 314 -8.31 -6.34 6.46
N ILE A 315 -8.44 -6.36 5.13
CA ILE A 315 -7.76 -5.44 4.23
C ILE A 315 -8.81 -4.69 3.42
N PHE A 316 -8.68 -3.39 3.27
CA PHE A 316 -9.54 -2.61 2.37
C PHE A 316 -8.75 -1.52 1.65
N CYS A 317 -9.29 -1.02 0.55
CA CYS A 317 -8.64 0.06 -0.20
C CYS A 317 -9.52 1.30 -0.37
N VAL A 318 -8.84 2.45 -0.40
CA VAL A 318 -9.40 3.75 -0.76
C VAL A 318 -8.80 4.17 -2.11
N PRO A 319 -9.60 4.17 -3.19
CA PRO A 319 -9.17 4.70 -4.48
C PRO A 319 -8.87 6.21 -4.43
N SER A 320 -7.94 6.66 -5.29
CA SER A 320 -7.65 8.09 -5.46
C SER A 320 -8.89 8.92 -5.72
N TRP A 321 -8.97 10.05 -5.02
CA TRP A 321 -10.08 11.02 -5.06
C TRP A 321 -11.44 10.50 -4.56
N ALA A 322 -11.49 9.35 -3.89
CA ALA A 322 -12.69 8.87 -3.21
C ALA A 322 -12.86 9.56 -1.85
N TRP A 323 -14.07 10.04 -1.57
CA TRP A 323 -14.46 10.43 -0.21
C TRP A 323 -14.33 9.24 0.72
N HIS A 324 -13.68 9.42 1.88
CA HIS A 324 -13.56 8.36 2.86
C HIS A 324 -13.51 8.89 4.30
N GLU A 325 -14.06 8.10 5.21
CA GLU A 325 -14.08 8.32 6.65
C GLU A 325 -14.01 6.97 7.39
N HIS A 326 -13.57 7.00 8.65
CA HIS A 326 -13.33 5.82 9.47
C HIS A 326 -14.09 5.90 10.81
N GLY A 327 -14.51 4.75 11.33
CA GLY A 327 -15.18 4.65 12.62
C GLY A 327 -14.73 3.43 13.42
N ASN A 328 -14.41 3.63 14.69
CA ASN A 328 -14.18 2.56 15.64
C ASN A 328 -15.52 2.12 16.26
N ALA A 329 -15.87 0.85 16.11
CA ALA A 329 -17.13 0.30 16.61
C ALA A 329 -17.06 -0.12 18.09
N SER A 330 -15.87 -0.20 18.68
CA SER A 330 -15.70 -0.54 20.10
C SER A 330 -15.99 0.66 21.00
N ALA A 331 -16.74 0.43 22.07
CA ALA A 331 -17.00 1.44 23.10
C ALA A 331 -15.90 1.53 24.18
N SER A 332 -14.91 0.63 24.16
CA SER A 332 -13.89 0.55 25.22
C SER A 332 -12.45 0.37 24.73
N GLU A 333 -12.25 -0.13 23.52
CA GLU A 333 -10.94 -0.44 22.96
C GLU A 333 -10.63 0.49 21.79
N ASP A 334 -9.38 0.91 21.65
CA ASP A 334 -8.90 1.55 20.42
C ASP A 334 -8.84 0.56 19.24
N ALA A 335 -8.83 1.10 18.03
CA ALA A 335 -8.55 0.37 16.79
C ALA A 335 -7.35 1.00 16.07
N CYS A 336 -6.49 0.17 15.47
CA CYS A 336 -5.34 0.63 14.70
C CYS A 336 -5.39 0.14 13.26
N LEU A 337 -5.17 1.06 12.32
CA LEU A 337 -5.13 0.77 10.89
C LEU A 337 -3.71 1.06 10.39
N PHE A 338 -3.03 0.01 9.93
CA PHE A 338 -1.82 0.15 9.13
C PHE A 338 -2.22 0.55 7.71
N CYS A 339 -1.46 1.44 7.09
CA CYS A 339 -1.68 1.84 5.71
C CYS A 339 -0.38 1.92 4.93
N PHE A 340 -0.44 1.51 3.66
CA PHE A 340 0.56 1.90 2.66
C PHE A 340 -0.10 2.52 1.44
N ASN A 341 0.64 3.41 0.78
CA ASN A 341 0.10 4.31 -0.24
C ASN A 341 1.15 4.71 -1.29
N ASP A 342 0.67 5.30 -2.38
CA ASP A 342 1.49 5.82 -3.48
C ASP A 342 1.84 7.32 -3.34
N LEU A 343 1.64 7.91 -2.15
CA LEU A 343 1.90 9.34 -1.90
C LEU A 343 3.30 9.82 -2.26
N PRO A 344 4.40 9.06 -2.06
CA PRO A 344 5.73 9.54 -2.46
C PRO A 344 5.80 9.91 -3.94
N VAL A 345 5.08 9.19 -4.81
CA VAL A 345 4.98 9.48 -6.24
C VAL A 345 4.12 10.71 -6.47
N ILE A 346 2.94 10.76 -5.84
CA ILE A 346 1.99 11.87 -6.00
C ILE A 346 2.60 13.20 -5.55
N GLU A 347 3.24 13.22 -4.39
CA GLU A 347 3.93 14.40 -3.84
C GLU A 347 5.19 14.73 -4.64
N GLY A 348 6.00 13.72 -4.98
CA GLY A 348 7.24 13.90 -5.76
C GLY A 348 7.00 14.50 -7.14
N LEU A 349 5.82 14.29 -7.72
CA LEU A 349 5.39 14.88 -9.00
C LEU A 349 4.58 16.17 -8.85
N GLY A 350 4.34 16.66 -7.63
CA GLY A 350 3.55 17.87 -7.37
C GLY A 350 2.04 17.71 -7.66
N LEU A 351 1.52 16.49 -7.57
CA LEU A 351 0.14 16.12 -7.90
C LEU A 351 -0.77 15.99 -6.66
N TYR A 352 -0.24 16.20 -5.46
CA TYR A 352 -1.01 16.08 -4.23
C TYR A 352 -2.08 17.18 -4.13
N ARG A 353 -3.31 16.76 -3.83
CA ARG A 353 -4.45 17.61 -3.52
C ARG A 353 -5.25 16.92 -2.43
N GLU A 354 -5.87 17.70 -1.56
CA GLU A 354 -6.76 17.23 -0.51
C GLU A 354 -7.97 18.15 -0.42
N GLU A 355 -9.12 17.59 -0.08
CA GLU A 355 -10.38 18.32 0.08
C GLU A 355 -11.20 17.71 1.21
N ALA A 356 -11.74 18.56 2.09
CA ALA A 356 -12.65 18.16 3.15
C ALA A 356 -14.09 18.05 2.62
N TYR A 357 -14.87 17.10 3.13
CA TYR A 357 -16.27 16.96 2.76
C TYR A 357 -17.11 18.06 3.42
N GLY A 358 -17.73 18.94 2.63
CA GLY A 358 -18.46 20.11 3.13
C GLY A 358 -19.89 19.83 3.60
N ASP A 359 -20.50 18.74 3.13
CA ASP A 359 -21.91 18.44 3.37
C ASP A 359 -22.12 17.59 4.64
N ASN A 360 -23.35 17.56 5.16
CA ASN A 360 -23.77 16.69 6.26
C ASN A 360 -22.86 16.71 7.51
N GLY A 361 -22.29 17.87 7.83
CA GLY A 361 -21.37 18.02 8.97
C GLY A 361 -20.00 17.34 8.78
N GLY A 362 -19.66 16.99 7.54
CA GLY A 362 -18.43 16.27 7.19
C GLY A 362 -18.59 14.76 7.11
N TYR A 363 -19.82 14.24 7.01
CA TYR A 363 -20.08 12.80 6.97
C TYR A 363 -20.81 12.39 5.68
N GLN A 364 -20.35 11.30 5.06
CA GLN A 364 -20.98 10.80 3.83
C GLN A 364 -22.37 10.21 4.11
N SER A 365 -23.30 10.41 3.16
CA SER A 365 -24.52 9.59 3.10
C SER A 365 -24.14 8.17 2.65
N VAL A 366 -24.59 7.17 3.40
CA VAL A 366 -24.39 5.76 3.01
C VAL A 366 -25.44 5.39 1.95
N ALA A 367 -24.98 4.90 0.80
CA ALA A 367 -25.87 4.40 -0.25
C ALA A 367 -26.63 3.17 0.27
N ALA A 368 -27.94 3.13 0.02
CA ALA A 368 -28.85 2.06 0.44
C ALA A 368 -28.54 0.71 -0.22
#